data_AF-A0A3P6FDC5-F1
#
_entry.id   AF-A0A3P6FDC5-F1
#
_cell.length_a   1.000
_cell.length_b   1.000
_cell.length_c   1.000
_cell.angle_alpha   90.00
_cell.angle_beta   90.00
_cell.angle_gamma   90.00
#
_symmetry.space_group_name_H-M   'P 1'
#
loop_
_entity.id
_entity.type
_entity.pdbx_description
1 polymer ?
#
loop_
_entity_poly.entity_id
_entity_poly.type
_entity_poly.pdbx_seq_one_letter_code
_entity_poly.pdbx_strand_id
1 'polypeptide(L)' 'MQSLQGSKLLRRLTLLAWQSTMYAIWTERNSRLHRTIFRSADAIVKAIDRQIINKISALRSTNPIASSKLMQFWFSTAP' A
#
# COMPACT_ATOMS: atom_id res chain seq x y z
N MET A 1 13.38 -29.28 7.42
CA MET A 1 13.16 -27.85 7.74
C MET A 1 12.62 -27.16 6.49
N GLN A 2 11.30 -27.18 6.28
CA GLN A 2 10.67 -26.50 5.14
C GLN A 2 10.78 -24.99 5.38
N SER A 3 11.57 -24.29 4.58
CA SER A 3 11.63 -22.83 4.65
C SER A 3 10.23 -22.28 4.34
N LEU A 4 9.67 -21.47 5.24
CA LEU A 4 8.51 -20.64 4.98
C LEU A 4 8.90 -19.55 3.96
N GLN A 5 9.14 -19.94 2.70
CA GLN A 5 9.21 -19.00 1.60
C GLN A 5 7.78 -18.50 1.34
N GLY A 6 7.33 -17.56 2.17
CA GLY A 6 6.10 -16.82 1.90
C GLY A 6 6.12 -16.28 0.47
N SER A 7 4.95 -16.22 -0.18
CA SER A 7 4.88 -15.85 -1.60
C SER A 7 5.63 -14.52 -1.83
N LYS A 8 6.55 -14.48 -2.80
CA LYS A 8 7.34 -13.27 -3.12
C LYS A 8 6.45 -12.03 -3.32
N LEU A 9 5.22 -12.26 -3.79
CA LEU A 9 4.19 -11.25 -3.97
C LEU A 9 3.64 -10.72 -2.65
N LEU A 10 3.36 -11.57 -1.66
CA LEU A 10 2.93 -11.13 -0.33
C LEU A 10 4.01 -10.29 0.35
N ARG A 11 5.27 -10.72 0.31
CA ARG A 11 6.38 -9.90 0.84
C ARG A 11 6.44 -8.53 0.16
N ARG A 12 6.29 -8.49 -1.16
CA ARG A 12 6.26 -7.24 -1.92
C ARG A 12 5.08 -6.36 -1.51
N LEU A 13 3.89 -6.95 -1.32
CA LEU A 13 2.69 -6.24 -0.89
C LEU A 13 2.88 -5.64 0.52
N THR A 14 3.42 -6.41 1.47
CA THR A 14 3.72 -5.94 2.83
C THR A 14 4.68 -4.76 2.82
N LEU A 15 5.77 -4.85 2.04
CA LEU A 15 6.72 -3.74 1.92
C LEU A 15 6.08 -2.49 1.32
N LEU A 16 5.23 -2.67 0.32
CA LEU A 16 4.54 -1.57 -0.34
C LEU A 16 3.54 -0.89 0.61
N ALA A 17 2.77 -1.67 1.37
CA ALA A 17 1.88 -1.15 2.40
C ALA A 17 2.64 -0.43 3.52
N TRP A 18 3.76 -1.00 3.97
CA TRP A 18 4.63 -0.38 4.97
C TRP A 18 5.19 0.97 4.50
N GLN A 19 5.73 1.02 3.29
CA GLN A 19 6.26 2.24 2.68
C GLN A 19 5.19 3.33 2.52
N SER A 20 4.01 2.96 2.00
CA SER A 20 2.88 3.87 1.86
C SER A 20 2.42 4.43 3.21
N THR A 21 2.36 3.59 4.24
CA THR A 21 1.96 4.01 5.60
C THR A 21 2.97 4.98 6.20
N MET A 22 4.26 4.65 6.17
CA MET A 22 5.31 5.54 6.69
C MET A 22 5.31 6.89 5.98
N TYR A 23 5.19 6.89 4.65
CA TYR A 23 5.13 8.12 3.86
C TYR A 23 3.89 8.96 4.17
N ALA A 24 2.73 8.33 4.35
CA ALA A 24 1.49 9.01 4.66
C ALA A 24 1.54 9.68 6.04
N ILE A 25 2.06 8.98 7.07
CA ILE A 25 2.24 9.53 8.42
C ILE A 25 3.20 10.72 8.40
N TRP A 26 4.34 10.57 7.73
CA TRP A 26 5.33 11.64 7.60
C TRP A 26 4.73 12.86 6.88
N THR A 27 4.01 12.64 5.79
CA THR A 27 3.36 13.71 5.01
C THR A 27 2.28 14.42 5.82
N GLU A 28 1.48 13.68 6.58
CA GLU A 28 0.47 14.25 7.45
C GLU A 28 1.12 15.12 8.53
N ARG A 29 2.12 14.61 9.25
CA ARG A 29 2.84 15.36 10.27
C ARG A 29 3.42 16.66 9.72
N ASN A 30 4.05 16.61 8.55
CA ASN A 30 4.60 17.80 7.90
C ASN A 30 3.53 18.78 7.44
N SER A 31 2.39 18.28 6.98
CA SER A 31 1.26 19.14 6.59
C SER A 31 0.68 19.88 7.80
N ARG A 32 0.63 19.22 8.98
CA ARG A 32 0.23 19.87 10.23
C ARG A 32 1.21 20.96 10.63
N LEU A 33 2.52 20.66 10.59
CA LEU A 33 3.57 21.59 11.01
C LEU A 33 3.69 22.81 10.09
N HIS A 34 3.67 22.61 8.77
CA HIS A 34 4.00 23.67 7.82
C HIS A 34 2.79 24.32 7.14
N ARG A 35 1.64 23.64 7.14
CA ARG A 35 0.45 24.11 6.42
C ARG A 35 -0.78 24.24 7.31
N THR A 36 -0.71 23.81 8.57
CA THR A 36 -1.87 23.74 9.48
C THR A 36 -3.07 23.00 8.87
N ILE A 37 -2.81 22.06 7.95
CA ILE A 37 -3.82 21.22 7.31
C ILE A 37 -3.84 19.89 8.04
N PHE A 38 -5.06 19.42 8.31
CA PHE A 38 -5.31 18.20 9.05
C PHE A 38 -6.19 17.27 8.22
N ARG A 39 -5.82 15.99 8.15
CA ARG A 39 -6.68 14.93 7.61
C ARG A 39 -7.12 14.00 8.72
N SER A 40 -8.34 13.47 8.59
CA SER A 40 -8.81 12.40 9.48
C SER A 40 -8.01 11.12 9.24
N ALA A 41 -7.99 10.23 10.24
CA ALA A 41 -7.37 8.92 10.09
C ALA A 41 -7.99 8.13 8.92
N ASP A 42 -9.33 8.17 8.77
CA ASP A 42 -10.04 7.54 7.64
C ASP A 42 -9.58 8.06 6.28
N ALA A 43 -9.39 9.38 6.15
CA ALA A 43 -8.91 9.97 4.90
C ALA A 43 -7.49 9.52 4.57
N ILE A 44 -6.63 9.36 5.58
CA ILE A 44 -5.26 8.87 5.42
C ILE A 44 -5.27 7.39 5.02
N VAL A 45 -6.06 6.55 5.69
CA VAL A 45 -6.21 5.12 5.37
C VAL A 45 -6.73 4.95 3.93
N LYS A 46 -7.77 5.69 3.54
CA LYS A 46 -8.30 5.66 2.17
C LYS A 46 -7.28 6.13 1.13
N ALA A 47 -6.46 7.13 1.46
CA ALA A 47 -5.39 7.58 0.59
C ALA A 47 -4.30 6.51 0.41
N ILE A 48 -3.92 5.82 1.49
CA ILE A 48 -2.97 4.69 1.45
C ILE A 48 -3.55 3.57 0.58
N ASP A 49 -4.80 3.15 0.82
CA ASP A 49 -5.48 2.12 0.03
C ASP A 49 -5.46 2.45 -1.48
N ARG A 50 -5.87 3.67 -1.83
CA ARG A 50 -5.82 4.18 -3.21
C ARG A 50 -4.40 4.13 -3.78
N GLN A 51 -3.40 4.54 -3.01
CA GLN A 51 -2.00 4.53 -3.45
C GLN A 51 -1.52 3.12 -3.77
N ILE A 52 -1.91 2.14 -2.94
CA ILE A 52 -1.55 0.74 -3.11
C ILE A 52 -2.21 0.15 -4.36
N ILE A 53 -3.52 0.35 -4.53
CA ILE A 53 -4.28 -0.07 -5.72
C ILE A 53 -3.68 0.53 -6.99
N ASN A 54 -3.32 1.82 -6.98
CA ASN A 54 -2.72 2.49 -8.13
C ASN A 54 -1.34 1.90 -8.47
N LYS A 55 -0.49 1.61 -7.48
CA LYS A 55 0.81 0.98 -7.70
C LYS A 55 0.68 -0.44 -8.27
N ILE A 56 -0.27 -1.22 -7.78
CA ILE A 56 -0.56 -2.57 -8.32
C ILE A 56 -1.10 -2.46 -9.76
N SER A 57 -1.98 -1.49 -10.03
CA SER A 57 -2.54 -1.26 -11.37
C SER A 57 -1.48 -0.82 -12.38
N ALA A 58 -0.52 0.02 -11.97
CA ALA A 58 0.60 0.41 -12.80
C ALA A 58 1.50 -0.77 -13.21
N LEU A 59 1.57 -1.83 -12.40
CA LEU A 59 2.31 -3.06 -12.74
C LEU A 59 1.65 -3.85 -13.88
N ARG A 60 0.35 -3.61 -14.17
CA ARG A 60 -0.43 -4.41 -15.12
C ARG A 60 0.14 -4.38 -16.54
N SER A 61 0.71 -3.26 -16.97
CA SER A 61 1.33 -3.11 -18.28
C SER A 61 2.60 -3.95 -18.44
N THR A 62 3.37 -4.15 -17.36
CA THR A 62 4.62 -4.92 -17.39
C THR A 62 4.43 -6.39 -17.01
N ASN A 63 3.56 -6.67 -16.03
CA ASN A 63 3.31 -8.03 -15.54
C ASN A 63 1.84 -8.17 -15.08
N PRO A 64 0.92 -8.52 -16.01
CA PRO A 64 -0.51 -8.59 -15.72
C PRO A 64 -0.87 -9.70 -14.72
N ILE A 65 -0.13 -10.81 -14.70
CA ILE A 65 -0.36 -11.92 -13.77
C ILE A 65 -0.01 -11.51 -12.35
N ALA A 66 1.16 -10.89 -12.15
CA ALA A 66 1.58 -10.41 -10.82
C ALA A 66 0.65 -9.30 -10.32
N SER A 67 0.24 -8.38 -11.19
CA SER A 67 -0.73 -7.33 -10.86
C SER A 67 -2.06 -7.93 -10.37
N SER A 68 -2.60 -8.92 -11.10
CA SER A 68 -3.86 -9.57 -10.73
C SER A 68 -3.77 -10.30 -9.38
N LYS A 69 -2.69 -11.07 -9.15
CA LYS A 69 -2.48 -11.77 -7.87
C LYS A 69 -2.31 -10.81 -6.70
N LEU A 70 -1.54 -9.73 -6.87
CA LEU A 70 -1.36 -8.71 -5.83
C LEU A 70 -2.67 -8.01 -5.49
N MET A 71 -3.50 -7.71 -6.51
CA MET A 71 -4.81 -7.08 -6.30
C MET A 71 -5.76 -8.01 -5.52
N GLN A 72 -5.78 -9.30 -5.85
CA GLN A 72 -6.55 -10.30 -5.12
C GLN A 72 -6.09 -10.42 -3.67
N PHE A 73 -4.77 -10.47 -3.43
CA PHE A 73 -4.25 -10.48 -2.06
C PHE A 73 -4.62 -9.22 -1.29
N TRP A 74 -4.53 -8.04 -1.91
CA TRP A 74 -4.90 -6.78 -1.26
C TRP A 74 -6.38 -6.76 -0.85
N PHE A 75 -7.29 -7.13 -1.75
CA PHE A 75 -8.71 -7.20 -1.43
C PHE A 75 -9.08 -8.29 -0.43
N SER A 76 -8.30 -9.38 -0.36
CA SER A 76 -8.49 -10.39 0.69
C SER A 76 -8.08 -9.91 2.10
N THR A 77 -7.31 -8.82 2.18
CA THR A 77 -6.86 -8.21 3.44
C THR A 77 -7.62 -6.95 3.83
N ALA A 78 -8.39 -6.37 2.90
CA ALA A 78 -9.21 -5.19 3.18
C ALA A 78 -10.43 -5.59 4.04
N PRO A 79 -10.78 -4.83 5.08
CA PRO A 79 -11.96 -5.08 5.91
C PRO A 79 -13.28 -4.84 5.16
#